data_AF-A0A924RG44-F1
#
_entry.id   AF-A0A924RG44-F1
#
_cell.length_a   1.000
_cell.length_b   1.000
_cell.length_c   1.000
_cell.angle_alpha   90.00
_cell.angle_beta   90.00
_cell.angle_gamma   90.00
#
_symmetry.space_group_name_H-M   'P 1'
#
loop_
_entity.id
_entity.type
_entity.pdbx_description
1 polymer ?
#
loop_
_entity_poly.entity_id
_entity_poly.type
_entity_poly.pdbx_seq_one_letter_code
_entity_poly.pdbx_strand_id
1 'polypeptide(L)'
;MKLSRRLLLGALGSLPMARIAVGATAHRLTIIHMNDFHSRHEAVDGSALSCKPGAKPDCFGGAARLASAIAAERAAAEGAGRVVLQVDAGDQFQGSLFYTAWRGEVELAVMHLLGTEVMTAGNHEFDNGAENLARFVRGAKFPMLSANTDATDEPALAGLLKPHVMLQKGGVKIGIVGLTTLETP
;
A
#
# COMPACT_ATOMS: atom_id res chain seq x y z
N MET A 1 -30.11 72.83 -41.06
CA MET A 1 -29.82 71.39 -40.85
C MET A 1 -29.22 71.21 -39.45
N LYS A 2 -29.98 70.61 -38.51
CA LYS A 2 -29.55 70.40 -37.11
C LYS A 2 -28.92 69.02 -36.97
N LEU A 3 -27.63 68.93 -36.64
CA LEU A 3 -26.99 67.67 -36.27
C LEU A 3 -27.32 67.31 -34.82
N SER A 4 -27.97 66.16 -34.63
CA SER A 4 -28.26 65.55 -33.34
C SER A 4 -27.03 64.80 -32.83
N ARG A 5 -26.42 65.27 -31.74
CA ARG A 5 -25.51 64.49 -30.88
C ARG A 5 -26.29 63.34 -30.24
N ARG A 6 -26.20 62.14 -30.78
CA ARG A 6 -26.65 60.93 -30.08
C ARG A 6 -25.64 59.80 -30.22
N LEU A 7 -25.21 59.36 -29.03
CA LEU A 7 -24.62 58.07 -28.66
C LEU A 7 -23.20 57.74 -29.15
N LEU A 8 -22.21 58.17 -28.36
CA LEU A 8 -21.15 57.26 -27.93
C LEU A 8 -21.64 56.50 -26.70
N LEU A 9 -21.93 55.22 -26.84
CA LEU A 9 -21.96 54.22 -25.75
C LEU A 9 -21.33 52.98 -26.38
N GLY A 10 -20.02 52.78 -26.22
CA GLY A 10 -19.52 52.05 -25.06
C GLY A 10 -19.37 50.57 -25.41
N ALA A 11 -18.59 50.26 -26.45
CA ALA A 11 -18.14 48.89 -26.69
C ALA A 11 -17.05 48.56 -25.67
N LEU A 12 -17.45 48.16 -24.45
CA LEU A 12 -16.55 47.44 -23.56
C LEU A 12 -16.26 46.10 -24.24
N GLY A 13 -15.14 46.04 -24.95
CA GLY A 13 -14.58 44.80 -25.45
C GLY A 13 -14.36 43.88 -24.25
N SER A 14 -15.15 42.83 -24.16
CA SER A 14 -14.85 41.70 -23.30
C SER A 14 -13.56 41.07 -23.81
N LEU A 15 -12.41 41.46 -23.25
CA LEU A 15 -11.19 40.69 -23.45
C LEU A 15 -11.50 39.28 -22.93
N PRO A 16 -11.40 38.23 -23.78
CA PRO A 16 -11.44 36.88 -23.25
C PRO A 16 -10.24 36.77 -22.32
N MET A 17 -10.50 36.63 -21.02
CA MET A 17 -9.49 36.20 -20.07
C MET A 17 -8.99 34.86 -20.60
N ALA A 18 -7.85 34.87 -21.29
CA ALA A 18 -7.13 33.67 -21.62
C ALA A 18 -6.80 33.02 -20.28
N ARG A 19 -7.62 32.04 -19.90
CA ARG A 19 -7.29 31.15 -18.80
C ARG A 19 -6.02 30.45 -19.25
N ILE A 20 -4.89 30.89 -18.70
CA ILE A 20 -3.66 30.13 -18.76
C ILE A 20 -4.04 28.77 -18.18
N ALA A 21 -4.13 27.76 -19.04
CA ALA A 21 -4.25 26.39 -18.61
C ALA A 21 -2.93 26.11 -17.88
N VAL A 22 -2.95 26.30 -16.56
CA VAL A 22 -1.92 25.75 -15.70
C VAL A 22 -1.99 24.25 -15.94
N GLY A 23 -1.01 23.72 -16.68
CA GLY A 23 -0.92 22.29 -16.91
C GLY A 23 -1.00 21.58 -15.56
N ALA A 24 -1.85 20.57 -15.45
CA ALA A 24 -2.01 19.82 -14.21
C ALA A 24 -0.62 19.42 -13.69
N THR A 25 -0.33 19.76 -12.44
CA THR A 25 0.91 19.32 -11.79
C THR A 25 1.01 17.81 -11.92
N ALA A 26 2.06 17.31 -12.58
CA ALA A 26 2.26 15.88 -12.73
C ALA A 26 2.41 15.26 -11.33
N HIS A 27 1.40 14.53 -10.88
CA HIS A 27 1.45 13.84 -9.60
C HIS A 27 2.50 12.73 -9.68
N ARG A 28 3.47 12.75 -8.76
CA ARG A 28 4.47 11.69 -8.62
C ARG A 28 4.13 10.83 -7.42
N LEU A 29 3.98 9.53 -7.67
CA LEU A 29 3.74 8.51 -6.67
C LEU A 29 5.02 7.71 -6.46
N THR A 30 5.42 7.53 -5.21
CA THR A 30 6.41 6.54 -4.78
C THR A 30 5.65 5.37 -4.17
N ILE A 31 5.84 4.17 -4.71
CA ILE A 31 5.31 2.93 -4.13
C ILE A 31 6.47 2.26 -3.40
N ILE A 32 6.34 2.12 -2.09
CA ILE A 32 7.21 1.28 -1.27
C ILE A 32 6.46 -0.03 -1.09
N HIS A 33 7.02 -1.13 -1.54
CA HIS A 33 6.35 -2.42 -1.46
C HIS A 33 7.22 -3.49 -0.81
N MET A 34 6.54 -4.49 -0.27
CA MET A 34 7.06 -5.73 0.24
C MET A 34 6.17 -6.88 -0.23
N ASN A 35 6.73 -8.08 -0.22
CA ASN A 35 6.07 -9.34 -0.55
C ASN A 35 6.90 -10.47 0.05
N ASP A 36 6.28 -11.62 0.31
CA ASP A 36 6.99 -12.85 0.69
C ASP A 36 7.94 -12.64 1.88
N PHE A 37 7.51 -11.84 2.86
CA PHE A 37 8.33 -11.62 4.03
C PHE A 37 8.47 -12.87 4.87
N HIS A 38 7.50 -13.81 4.78
CA HIS A 38 7.57 -15.16 5.38
C HIS A 38 8.10 -15.11 6.82
N SER A 39 7.53 -14.21 7.63
CA SER A 39 7.85 -14.05 9.04
C SER A 39 9.37 -13.86 9.34
N ARG A 40 10.15 -13.31 8.39
CA ARG A 40 11.60 -13.06 8.54
C ARG A 40 11.90 -11.79 9.34
N HIS A 41 11.34 -11.69 10.55
CA HIS A 41 11.49 -10.52 11.43
C HIS A 41 12.93 -10.29 11.89
N GLU A 42 13.71 -11.36 12.02
CA GLU A 42 15.15 -11.32 12.27
C GLU A 42 15.96 -11.37 10.97
N ALA A 43 17.21 -10.92 11.02
CA ALA A 43 18.12 -11.01 9.89
C ALA A 43 18.43 -12.48 9.54
N VAL A 44 18.65 -12.73 8.26
CA VAL A 44 19.00 -14.05 7.72
C VAL A 44 20.39 -14.03 7.10
N ASP A 45 20.98 -15.23 6.93
CA ASP A 45 22.21 -15.43 6.16
C ASP A 45 21.92 -15.71 4.67
N GLY A 46 22.98 -15.96 3.87
CA GLY A 46 22.88 -16.27 2.44
C GLY A 46 22.03 -17.50 2.08
N SER A 47 21.69 -18.35 3.05
CA SER A 47 20.80 -19.49 2.88
C SER A 47 19.36 -19.23 3.34
N ALA A 48 19.04 -17.97 3.68
CA ALA A 48 17.75 -17.55 4.24
C ALA A 48 17.41 -18.20 5.60
N LEU A 49 18.43 -18.71 6.31
CA LEU A 49 18.30 -19.21 7.68
C LEU A 49 18.65 -18.12 8.68
N SER A 50 18.32 -18.35 9.96
CA SER A 50 18.64 -17.41 11.04
C SER A 50 20.12 -17.01 11.01
N CYS A 51 20.35 -15.70 10.93
CA CYS A 51 21.69 -15.12 10.93
C CYS A 51 22.49 -15.55 12.15
N LYS A 52 23.75 -15.93 11.93
CA LYS A 52 24.74 -16.16 12.99
C LYS A 52 25.89 -15.17 12.85
N PRO A 53 26.54 -14.76 13.95
CA PRO A 53 27.75 -13.95 13.89
C PRO A 53 28.80 -14.58 12.96
N GLY A 54 29.36 -13.78 12.05
CA GLY A 54 30.36 -14.25 11.08
C GLY A 54 29.81 -14.95 9.83
N ALA A 55 28.48 -14.91 9.61
CA ALA A 55 27.86 -15.39 8.37
C ALA A 55 28.47 -14.72 7.12
N LYS A 56 28.54 -15.48 6.01
CA LYS A 56 28.97 -15.00 4.70
C LYS A 56 27.97 -15.40 3.62
N PRO A 57 27.40 -14.47 2.84
CA PRO A 57 27.51 -13.01 2.99
C PRO A 57 27.01 -12.53 4.36
N ASP A 58 27.34 -11.29 4.70
CA ASP A 58 26.86 -10.64 5.92
C ASP A 58 25.32 -10.70 5.99
N CYS A 59 24.80 -10.74 7.20
CA CYS A 59 23.37 -10.90 7.42
C CYS A 59 22.55 -9.75 6.85
N PHE A 60 21.42 -10.09 6.23
CA PHE A 60 20.53 -9.16 5.55
C PHE A 60 19.08 -9.35 5.98
N GLY A 61 18.20 -8.45 5.52
CA GLY A 61 16.78 -8.46 5.90
C GLY A 61 16.55 -8.11 7.36
N GLY A 62 15.47 -8.65 7.93
CA GLY A 62 14.98 -8.34 9.26
C GLY A 62 14.12 -7.08 9.30
N ALA A 63 13.07 -7.11 10.12
CA ALA A 63 12.08 -6.04 10.23
C ALA A 63 12.69 -4.71 10.68
N ALA A 64 13.69 -4.73 11.58
CA ALA A 64 14.35 -3.52 12.05
C ALA A 64 15.14 -2.78 10.95
N ARG A 65 15.87 -3.52 10.10
CA ARG A 65 16.60 -2.92 8.97
C ARG A 65 15.63 -2.41 7.91
N LEU A 66 14.57 -3.18 7.65
CA LEU A 66 13.51 -2.81 6.73
C LEU A 66 12.80 -1.52 7.18
N ALA A 67 12.49 -1.39 8.48
CA ALA A 67 11.90 -0.17 9.05
C ALA A 67 12.75 1.06 8.80
N SER A 68 14.06 0.98 9.04
CA SER A 68 15.00 2.07 8.78
C SER A 68 15.06 2.45 7.30
N ALA A 69 15.09 1.46 6.40
CA ALA A 69 15.11 1.70 4.95
C ALA A 69 13.81 2.37 4.48
N ILE A 70 12.66 1.85 4.91
CA ILE A 70 11.33 2.41 4.59
C ILE A 70 11.22 3.85 5.09
N ALA A 71 11.67 4.14 6.31
CA ALA A 71 11.63 5.49 6.87
C ALA A 71 12.50 6.47 6.05
N ALA A 72 13.70 6.04 5.63
CA ALA A 72 14.59 6.86 4.80
C ALA A 72 13.98 7.14 3.42
N GLU A 73 13.46 6.12 2.74
CA GLU A 73 12.84 6.25 1.42
C GLU A 73 11.56 7.10 1.46
N ARG A 74 10.75 6.92 2.51
CA ARG A 74 9.57 7.76 2.75
C ARG A 74 9.96 9.22 2.92
N ALA A 75 10.93 9.51 3.78
CA ALA A 75 11.40 10.88 4.01
C ALA A 75 11.97 11.52 2.74
N ALA A 76 12.75 10.77 1.95
CA ALA A 76 13.30 11.25 0.68
C ALA A 76 12.20 11.55 -0.35
N ALA A 77 11.19 10.69 -0.46
CA ALA A 77 10.07 10.88 -1.37
C ALA A 77 9.19 12.09 -0.95
N GLU A 78 8.86 12.21 0.32
CA GLU A 78 8.09 13.33 0.86
C GLU A 78 8.85 14.66 0.73
N GLY A 79 10.16 14.67 1.01
CA GLY A 79 11.03 15.83 0.79
C GLY A 79 11.12 16.27 -0.67
N ALA A 80 10.92 15.35 -1.61
CA ALA A 80 10.81 15.62 -3.04
C ALA A 80 9.38 15.96 -3.51
N GLY A 81 8.43 16.16 -2.58
CA GLY A 81 7.04 16.50 -2.86
C GLY A 81 6.23 15.37 -3.49
N ARG A 82 6.64 14.11 -3.31
CA ARG A 82 5.94 12.93 -3.87
C ARG A 82 4.92 12.39 -2.88
N VAL A 83 3.85 11.82 -3.41
CA VAL A 83 2.93 10.99 -2.62
C VAL A 83 3.60 9.65 -2.37
N VAL A 84 3.62 9.17 -1.12
CA VAL A 84 4.13 7.84 -0.79
C VAL A 84 2.96 6.90 -0.54
N LEU A 85 3.01 5.69 -1.09
CA LEU A 85 2.09 4.61 -0.80
C LEU A 85 2.89 3.40 -0.35
N GLN A 86 2.55 2.83 0.82
CA GLN A 86 3.16 1.59 1.29
C GLN A 86 2.20 0.42 1.21
N VAL A 87 2.55 -0.59 0.41
CA VAL A 87 1.72 -1.77 0.15
C VAL A 87 2.47 -3.07 0.40
N ASP A 88 1.73 -4.14 0.67
CA ASP A 88 2.26 -5.49 0.77
C ASP A 88 1.54 -6.45 -0.20
N ALA A 89 2.31 -7.30 -0.89
CA ALA A 89 1.80 -8.21 -1.91
C ALA A 89 1.50 -9.63 -1.40
N GLY A 90 1.40 -9.84 -0.08
CA GLY A 90 1.04 -11.12 0.50
C GLY A 90 2.24 -11.93 1.01
N ASP A 91 1.93 -13.10 1.57
CA ASP A 91 2.86 -14.06 2.12
C ASP A 91 3.71 -13.49 3.27
N GLN A 92 3.02 -12.87 4.22
CA GLN A 92 3.59 -12.50 5.51
C GLN A 92 3.60 -13.70 6.47
N PHE A 93 2.64 -14.61 6.31
CA PHE A 93 2.51 -15.82 7.10
C PHE A 93 3.61 -16.84 6.77
N GLN A 94 3.78 -17.84 7.65
CA GLN A 94 4.80 -18.90 7.56
C GLN A 94 6.26 -18.44 7.59
N GLY A 95 7.18 -19.40 7.52
CA GLY A 95 8.62 -19.18 7.27
C GLY A 95 9.51 -19.18 8.51
N SER A 96 9.00 -18.81 9.69
CA SER A 96 9.80 -18.79 10.93
C SER A 96 9.04 -19.23 12.19
N LEU A 97 9.76 -19.32 13.31
CA LEU A 97 9.17 -19.63 14.62
C LEU A 97 8.27 -18.50 15.15
N PHE A 98 8.42 -17.26 14.67
CA PHE A 98 7.51 -16.17 15.04
C PHE A 98 6.08 -16.52 14.61
N TYR A 99 5.88 -16.89 13.34
CA TYR A 99 4.56 -17.33 12.88
C TYR A 99 4.07 -18.61 13.58
N THR A 100 4.97 -19.57 13.83
CA THR A 100 4.61 -20.80 14.56
C THR A 100 4.05 -20.51 15.95
N ALA A 101 4.65 -19.56 16.67
CA ALA A 101 4.26 -19.22 18.04
C ALA A 101 3.06 -18.26 18.10
N TRP A 102 2.98 -17.29 17.17
CA TRP A 102 2.08 -16.13 17.28
C TRP A 102 1.04 -16.01 16.18
N ARG A 103 1.10 -16.88 15.15
CA ARG A 103 0.05 -17.04 14.13
C ARG A 103 -0.40 -15.72 13.49
N GLY A 104 0.53 -14.84 13.13
CA GLY A 104 0.21 -13.57 12.47
C GLY A 104 0.23 -12.34 13.40
N GLU A 105 0.27 -12.49 14.73
CA GLU A 105 0.26 -11.32 15.63
C GLU A 105 1.53 -10.47 15.52
N VAL A 106 2.69 -11.12 15.34
CA VAL A 106 3.97 -10.43 15.16
C VAL A 106 4.02 -9.76 13.79
N GLU A 107 3.58 -10.45 12.74
CA GLU A 107 3.45 -9.92 11.38
C GLU A 107 2.59 -8.65 11.40
N LEU A 108 1.42 -8.73 12.02
CA LEU A 108 0.50 -7.61 12.12
C LEU A 108 1.11 -6.41 12.87
N ALA A 109 1.78 -6.66 13.99
CA ALA A 109 2.45 -5.62 14.77
C ALA A 109 3.56 -4.92 13.97
N VAL A 110 4.38 -5.69 13.27
CA VAL A 110 5.43 -5.15 12.40
C VAL A 110 4.82 -4.36 11.25
N MET A 111 3.81 -4.88 10.56
CA MET A 111 3.16 -4.15 9.46
C MET A 111 2.52 -2.83 9.90
N HIS A 112 2.01 -2.75 11.13
CA HIS A 112 1.53 -1.49 11.71
C HIS A 112 2.69 -0.51 11.94
N LEU A 113 3.82 -0.98 12.49
CA LEU A 113 5.01 -0.16 12.73
C LEU A 113 5.62 0.36 11.43
N LEU A 114 5.61 -0.46 10.38
CA LEU A 114 6.10 -0.06 9.07
C LEU A 114 5.17 0.93 8.37
N GLY A 115 3.89 1.02 8.77
CA GLY A 115 2.92 1.93 8.16
C GLY A 115 2.33 1.39 6.86
N THR A 116 2.06 0.08 6.81
CA THR A 116 1.37 -0.56 5.68
C THR A 116 -0.03 0.01 5.51
N GLU A 117 -0.38 0.38 4.28
CA GLU A 117 -1.67 1.01 3.96
C GLU A 117 -2.65 0.06 3.29
N VAL A 118 -2.17 -0.95 2.58
CA VAL A 118 -2.95 -1.98 1.89
C VAL A 118 -2.14 -3.26 1.79
N MET A 119 -2.77 -4.40 1.97
CA MET A 119 -2.17 -5.72 1.73
C MET A 119 -3.10 -6.53 0.81
N THR A 120 -2.54 -7.34 -0.09
CA THR A 120 -3.31 -8.43 -0.74
C THR A 120 -3.03 -9.75 -0.02
N ALA A 121 -4.00 -10.66 0.00
CA ALA A 121 -3.76 -12.00 0.52
C ALA A 121 -2.89 -12.81 -0.46
N GLY A 122 -1.80 -13.36 0.02
CA GLY A 122 -1.03 -14.41 -0.64
C GLY A 122 -1.60 -15.80 -0.33
N ASN A 123 -0.94 -16.85 -0.79
CA ASN A 123 -1.40 -18.22 -0.55
C ASN A 123 -1.19 -18.65 0.89
N HIS A 124 -0.11 -18.22 1.54
CA HIS A 124 0.19 -18.66 2.91
C HIS A 124 -0.69 -18.00 3.98
N GLU A 125 -1.41 -16.93 3.62
CA GLU A 125 -2.43 -16.35 4.49
C GLU A 125 -3.56 -17.34 4.84
N PHE A 126 -3.75 -18.40 4.03
CA PHE A 126 -4.79 -19.41 4.21
C PHE A 126 -4.32 -20.67 4.95
N ASP A 127 -3.03 -20.83 5.25
CA ASP A 127 -2.43 -22.07 5.78
C ASP A 127 -3.02 -22.57 7.10
N ASN A 128 -3.48 -21.65 7.96
CA ASN A 128 -4.12 -21.99 9.23
C ASN A 128 -5.63 -21.76 9.21
N GLY A 129 -6.22 -21.76 8.01
CA GLY A 129 -7.65 -21.69 7.78
C GLY A 129 -8.23 -20.29 7.91
N ALA A 130 -9.50 -20.19 7.52
CA ALA A 130 -10.26 -18.95 7.44
C ALA A 130 -10.35 -18.19 8.76
N GLU A 131 -10.49 -18.88 9.90
CA GLU A 131 -10.56 -18.24 11.22
C GLU A 131 -9.26 -17.51 11.59
N ASN A 132 -8.12 -18.07 11.22
CA ASN A 132 -6.82 -17.45 11.47
C ASN A 132 -6.66 -16.18 10.63
N LEU A 133 -6.98 -16.28 9.33
CA LEU A 133 -6.98 -15.13 8.42
C LEU A 133 -7.97 -14.06 8.89
N ALA A 134 -9.17 -14.46 9.31
CA ALA A 134 -10.19 -13.54 9.82
C ALA A 134 -9.70 -12.78 11.05
N ARG A 135 -9.02 -13.45 11.99
CA ARG A 135 -8.40 -12.79 13.16
C ARG A 135 -7.37 -11.75 12.72
N PHE A 136 -6.49 -12.09 11.79
CA PHE A 136 -5.49 -11.18 11.26
C PHE A 136 -6.12 -9.96 10.58
N VAL A 137 -7.07 -10.17 9.67
CA VAL A 137 -7.75 -9.08 8.93
C VAL A 137 -8.53 -8.16 9.89
N ARG A 138 -9.19 -8.71 10.91
CA ARG A 138 -9.88 -7.91 11.94
C ARG A 138 -8.93 -7.08 12.79
N GLY A 139 -7.71 -7.54 13.01
CA GLY A 139 -6.67 -6.79 13.71
C GLY A 139 -5.96 -5.75 12.82
N ALA A 140 -6.06 -5.87 11.51
CA ALA A 140 -5.42 -4.97 10.56
C ALA A 140 -6.06 -3.58 10.59
N LYS A 141 -5.20 -2.54 10.58
CA LYS A 141 -5.59 -1.14 10.44
C LYS A 141 -5.66 -0.69 8.98
N PHE A 142 -5.50 -1.64 8.06
CA PHE A 142 -5.49 -1.46 6.61
C PHE A 142 -6.39 -2.53 5.97
N PRO A 143 -6.96 -2.26 4.78
CA PRO A 143 -7.74 -3.24 4.06
C PRO A 143 -6.86 -4.40 3.56
N MET A 144 -7.40 -5.61 3.72
CA MET A 144 -6.94 -6.81 3.01
C MET A 144 -7.70 -6.96 1.70
N LEU A 145 -6.96 -7.18 0.61
CA LEU A 145 -7.52 -7.29 -0.73
C LEU A 145 -7.41 -8.70 -1.30
N SER A 146 -8.43 -9.11 -2.05
CA SER A 146 -8.37 -10.17 -3.06
C SER A 146 -9.63 -10.11 -3.90
N ALA A 147 -9.50 -9.81 -5.20
CA ALA A 147 -10.63 -9.69 -6.12
C ALA A 147 -11.08 -11.03 -6.71
N ASN A 148 -10.23 -12.05 -6.63
CA ASN A 148 -10.46 -13.35 -7.23
C ASN A 148 -10.58 -14.50 -6.22
N THR A 149 -10.66 -14.20 -4.92
CA THR A 149 -11.01 -15.17 -3.88
C THR A 149 -12.53 -15.14 -3.65
N ASP A 150 -13.20 -16.25 -3.92
CA ASP A 150 -14.60 -16.45 -3.55
C ASP A 150 -14.66 -17.06 -2.13
N ALA A 151 -15.10 -16.24 -1.17
CA ALA A 151 -15.28 -16.66 0.23
C ALA A 151 -16.77 -16.65 0.64
N THR A 152 -17.69 -16.78 -0.33
CA THR A 152 -19.14 -16.71 -0.05
C THR A 152 -19.64 -17.83 0.85
N ASP A 153 -19.03 -19.03 0.76
CA ASP A 153 -19.33 -20.19 1.60
C ASP A 153 -18.51 -20.24 2.91
N GLU A 154 -17.74 -19.19 3.22
CA GLU A 154 -16.88 -19.11 4.41
C GLU A 154 -17.31 -17.95 5.33
N PRO A 155 -18.21 -18.19 6.30
CA PRO A 155 -18.73 -17.17 7.19
C PRO A 155 -17.66 -16.38 7.97
N ALA A 156 -16.52 -17.00 8.29
CA ALA A 156 -15.45 -16.33 9.04
C ALA A 156 -14.85 -15.15 8.26
N LEU A 157 -14.83 -15.24 6.91
CA LEU A 157 -14.26 -14.25 6.01
C LEU A 157 -15.28 -13.27 5.41
N ALA A 158 -16.56 -13.39 5.77
CA ALA A 158 -17.63 -12.56 5.24
C ALA A 158 -17.31 -11.05 5.40
N GLY A 159 -17.14 -10.37 4.27
CA GLY A 159 -16.85 -8.93 4.20
C GLY A 159 -15.43 -8.51 4.64
N LEU A 160 -14.54 -9.46 4.92
CA LEU A 160 -13.17 -9.18 5.36
C LEU A 160 -12.21 -8.95 4.19
N LEU A 161 -12.33 -9.73 3.11
CA LEU A 161 -11.55 -9.57 1.89
C LEU A 161 -12.29 -8.65 0.91
N LYS A 162 -11.65 -7.54 0.54
CA LYS A 162 -12.22 -6.60 -0.43
C LYS A 162 -11.60 -6.81 -1.81
N PRO A 163 -12.35 -6.66 -2.91
CA PRO A 163 -11.74 -6.78 -4.24
C PRO A 163 -10.75 -5.64 -4.52
N HIS A 164 -11.06 -4.44 -4.02
CA HIS A 164 -10.27 -3.24 -4.24
C HIS A 164 -10.49 -2.20 -3.13
N VAL A 165 -9.66 -1.16 -3.13
CA VAL A 165 -9.86 0.07 -2.35
C VAL A 165 -9.56 1.31 -3.20
N MET A 166 -10.26 2.41 -2.91
CA MET A 166 -9.96 3.74 -3.45
C MET A 166 -9.38 4.60 -2.33
N LEU A 167 -8.09 4.95 -2.44
CA LEU A 167 -7.40 5.85 -1.51
C LEU A 167 -7.40 7.28 -2.05
N GLN A 168 -7.46 8.27 -1.16
CA GLN A 168 -7.28 9.68 -1.52
C GLN A 168 -6.00 10.21 -0.87
N LYS A 169 -5.01 10.57 -1.69
CA LYS A 169 -3.67 10.95 -1.20
C LYS A 169 -3.04 11.99 -2.11
N GLY A 170 -2.47 13.07 -1.54
CA GLY A 170 -1.87 14.17 -2.32
C GLY A 170 -2.77 14.78 -3.39
N GLY A 171 -4.07 14.87 -3.12
CA GLY A 171 -5.06 15.41 -4.06
C GLY A 171 -5.50 14.45 -5.18
N VAL A 172 -4.93 13.24 -5.26
CA VAL A 172 -5.32 12.22 -6.25
C VAL A 172 -6.11 11.07 -5.63
N LYS A 173 -6.95 10.43 -6.45
CA LYS A 173 -7.59 9.15 -6.13
C LYS A 173 -6.76 8.01 -6.70
N ILE A 174 -6.44 7.01 -5.88
CA ILE A 174 -5.63 5.85 -6.24
C ILE A 174 -6.48 4.60 -6.02
N GLY A 175 -6.76 3.87 -7.11
CA GLY A 175 -7.44 2.57 -7.04
C GLY A 175 -6.44 1.43 -6.95
N ILE A 176 -6.65 0.50 -6.03
CA ILE A 176 -5.78 -0.66 -5.82
C ILE A 176 -6.66 -1.91 -5.81
N VAL A 177 -6.32 -2.88 -6.67
CA VAL A 177 -7.00 -4.17 -6.80
C VAL A 177 -6.04 -5.26 -6.33
N GLY A 178 -6.50 -6.14 -5.45
CA GLY A 178 -5.70 -7.29 -4.98
C GLY A 178 -6.00 -8.54 -5.79
N LEU A 179 -5.00 -9.40 -5.95
CA LEU A 179 -5.16 -10.73 -6.56
C LEU A 179 -4.37 -11.74 -5.74
N THR A 180 -4.92 -12.93 -5.59
CA THR A 180 -4.29 -14.10 -4.99
C THR A 180 -4.04 -15.14 -6.09
N THR A 181 -2.98 -15.96 -5.98
CA THR A 181 -2.72 -17.02 -6.96
C THR A 181 -3.92 -18.00 -7.05
N LEU A 182 -4.18 -18.55 -8.25
CA LEU A 182 -5.20 -19.59 -8.45
C LEU A 182 -4.77 -20.96 -7.93
N GLU A 183 -3.51 -21.09 -7.52
CA GLU A 183 -2.96 -22.31 -6.93
C GLU A 183 -3.29 -22.46 -5.44
N THR A 184 -3.82 -21.40 -4.80
CA THR A 184 -4.40 -21.47 -3.46
C THR A 184 -5.67 -22.32 -3.52
N PRO A 185 -5.74 -23.46 -2.80
CA PRO A 185 -6.89 -24.37 -2.85
C PRO A 185 -8.21 -23.76 -2.41
#